data_AF-R6DYN8-F1
#
_entry.id   AF-R6DYN8-F1
#
_cell.length_a   1.000
_cell.length_b   1.000
_cell.length_c   1.000
_cell.angle_alpha   90.00
_cell.angle_beta   90.00
_cell.angle_gamma   90.00
#
_symmetry.space_group_name_H-M   'P 1'
#
loop_
_entity.id
_entity.type
_entity.pdbx_description
1 polymer ?
#
loop_
_entity_poly.entity_id
_entity_poly.type
_entity_poly.pdbx_seq_one_letter_code
_entity_poly.pdbx_strand_id
1 'polypeptide(L)'
;MNTTIIRKTSFRETRRKCLTLLAALAMACLCANAQPLTPQANENVELMGILSRMAGYPEYRMDVAGQYIKDIDSCFKDYAEHPAVLRMKELRNTYGIAYDAVMSMAIHLQKKGNAFSLVNEEPSTLDARWDKVDKAKFLDLLADFYRDSRFHHFFENHKGGLRERNTGLRRIGSPTS
;
A
#
# COMPACT_ATOMS: atom_id res chain seq x y z
N MET A 1 -1.13 -11.79 -71.88
CA MET A 1 -0.13 -12.38 -70.95
C MET A 1 0.28 -11.44 -69.80
N ASN A 2 -0.59 -10.50 -69.34
CA ASN A 2 -0.20 -9.42 -68.40
C ASN A 2 -0.96 -9.42 -67.05
N THR A 3 -2.15 -10.01 -66.96
CA THR A 3 -3.01 -9.93 -65.76
C THR A 3 -2.46 -10.72 -64.57
N THR A 4 -1.81 -11.87 -64.82
CA THR A 4 -1.22 -12.73 -63.78
C THR A 4 0.04 -12.11 -63.15
N ILE A 5 0.81 -11.34 -63.93
CA ILE A 5 2.03 -10.68 -63.45
C ILE A 5 1.68 -9.52 -62.51
N ILE A 6 0.68 -8.69 -62.86
CA ILE A 6 0.23 -7.54 -62.07
C ILE A 6 -0.36 -7.96 -60.70
N ARG A 7 -1.12 -9.06 -60.65
CA ARG A 7 -1.64 -9.61 -59.39
C ARG A 7 -0.52 -10.14 -58.48
N LYS A 8 0.53 -10.73 -59.06
CA LYS A 8 1.68 -11.27 -58.31
C LYS A 8 2.58 -10.15 -57.74
N THR A 9 2.75 -9.03 -58.47
CA THR A 9 3.45 -7.84 -57.96
C THR A 9 2.66 -7.12 -56.88
N SER A 10 1.36 -6.90 -57.05
CA SER A 10 0.48 -6.30 -56.04
C SER A 10 0.45 -7.13 -54.73
N PHE A 11 0.36 -8.46 -54.83
CA PHE A 11 0.43 -9.35 -53.66
C PHE A 11 1.81 -9.34 -52.98
N ARG A 12 2.91 -9.26 -53.75
CA ARG A 12 4.27 -9.11 -53.21
C ARG A 12 4.44 -7.79 -52.46
N GLU A 13 3.84 -6.72 -52.96
CA GLU A 13 3.93 -5.39 -52.37
C GLU A 13 3.10 -5.28 -51.09
N THR A 14 1.87 -5.81 -51.07
CA THR A 14 1.04 -5.89 -49.86
C THR A 14 1.71 -6.77 -48.79
N ARG A 15 2.29 -7.91 -49.16
CA ARG A 15 3.05 -8.75 -48.21
C ARG A 15 4.27 -8.03 -47.64
N ARG A 16 5.00 -7.27 -48.45
CA ARG A 16 6.14 -6.44 -47.97
C ARG A 16 5.67 -5.38 -46.99
N LYS A 17 4.57 -4.66 -47.29
CA LYS A 17 3.96 -3.66 -46.41
C LYS A 17 3.47 -4.26 -45.08
N CYS A 18 2.82 -5.43 -45.13
CA CYS A 18 2.42 -6.16 -43.92
C CYS A 18 3.62 -6.64 -43.09
N LEU A 19 4.67 -7.18 -43.73
CA LEU A 19 5.89 -7.58 -43.01
C LEU A 19 6.60 -6.37 -42.39
N THR A 20 6.67 -5.23 -43.07
CA THR A 20 7.25 -4.02 -42.49
C THR A 20 6.43 -3.47 -41.32
N LEU A 21 5.09 -3.54 -41.41
CA LEU A 21 4.21 -3.15 -40.31
C LEU A 21 4.33 -4.10 -39.11
N LEU A 22 4.39 -5.41 -39.35
CA LEU A 22 4.59 -6.41 -38.30
C LEU A 22 5.96 -6.29 -37.64
N ALA A 23 7.02 -6.03 -38.42
CA ALA A 23 8.36 -5.81 -37.89
C ALA A 23 8.46 -4.52 -37.07
N ALA A 24 7.82 -3.43 -37.52
CA ALA A 24 7.75 -2.18 -36.77
C ALA A 24 6.97 -2.34 -35.45
N LEU A 25 5.85 -3.07 -35.48
CA LEU A 25 5.05 -3.36 -34.28
C LEU A 25 5.80 -4.25 -33.28
N ALA A 26 6.51 -5.28 -33.78
CA ALA A 26 7.36 -6.12 -32.94
C ALA A 26 8.49 -5.31 -32.30
N MET A 27 9.16 -4.44 -33.07
CA MET A 27 10.23 -3.59 -32.55
C MET A 27 9.73 -2.59 -31.50
N ALA A 28 8.52 -2.04 -31.67
CA ALA A 28 7.88 -1.20 -30.66
C ALA A 28 7.59 -1.97 -29.35
N CYS A 29 7.18 -3.25 -29.44
CA CYS A 29 6.98 -4.10 -28.26
C CYS A 29 8.30 -4.43 -27.54
N LEU A 30 9.43 -4.58 -28.26
CA LEU A 30 10.74 -4.82 -27.64
C LEU A 30 11.32 -3.57 -26.95
N CYS A 31 10.90 -2.37 -27.35
CA CYS A 31 11.33 -1.12 -26.72
C CYS A 31 10.46 -0.70 -25.52
N ALA A 32 9.37 -1.41 -25.24
CA ALA A 32 8.49 -1.14 -24.11
C ALA A 32 9.16 -1.59 -22.80
N ASN A 33 9.79 -0.64 -22.10
CA ASN A 33 10.30 -0.87 -20.75
C ASN A 33 9.18 -0.66 -19.75
N ALA A 34 8.85 -1.69 -18.95
CA ALA A 34 7.96 -1.54 -17.81
C ALA A 34 8.63 -0.58 -16.80
N GLN A 35 7.96 0.51 -16.44
CA GLN A 35 8.49 1.39 -15.39
C GLN A 35 8.53 0.60 -14.07
N PRO A 36 9.67 0.60 -13.35
CA PRO A 36 9.73 -0.04 -12.05
C PRO A 36 8.77 0.69 -11.10
N LEU A 37 7.67 0.03 -10.74
CA LEU A 37 6.78 0.49 -9.67
C LEU A 37 7.58 0.44 -8.37
N THR A 38 8.05 1.59 -7.90
CA THR A 38 8.74 1.66 -6.61
C THR A 38 7.69 1.56 -5.49
N PRO A 39 7.79 0.57 -4.58
CA PRO A 39 6.87 0.49 -3.46
C PRO A 39 7.05 1.73 -2.57
N GLN A 40 6.05 2.59 -2.52
CA GLN A 40 6.04 3.71 -1.60
C GLN A 40 5.50 3.24 -0.25
N ALA A 41 6.18 3.61 0.85
CA ALA A 41 5.64 3.42 2.18
C ALA A 41 4.35 4.23 2.32
N ASN A 42 3.28 3.61 2.83
CA ASN A 42 2.00 4.28 3.06
C ASN A 42 1.92 4.70 4.54
N GLU A 43 1.77 6.01 4.78
CA GLU A 43 1.74 6.57 6.13
C GLU A 43 0.59 6.04 6.98
N ASN A 44 -0.58 5.80 6.40
CA ASN A 44 -1.74 5.26 7.11
C ASN A 44 -1.50 3.80 7.55
N VAL A 45 -0.79 3.03 6.72
CA VAL A 45 -0.40 1.64 7.04
C VAL A 45 0.57 1.63 8.23
N GLU A 46 1.57 2.49 8.22
CA GLU A 46 2.51 2.63 9.34
C GLU A 46 1.81 3.13 10.61
N LEU A 47 0.89 4.10 10.48
CA LEU A 47 0.11 4.63 11.60
C LEU A 47 -0.72 3.55 12.28
N MET A 48 -1.50 2.80 11.51
CA MET A 48 -2.34 1.73 12.04
C MET A 48 -1.50 0.58 12.60
N GLY A 49 -0.36 0.26 11.97
CA GLY A 49 0.57 -0.76 12.44
C GLY A 49 1.22 -0.39 13.78
N ILE A 50 1.75 0.83 13.89
CA ILE A 50 2.37 1.33 15.13
C ILE A 50 1.32 1.47 16.24
N LEU A 51 0.15 2.02 15.96
CA LEU A 51 -0.91 2.13 16.95
C LEU A 51 -1.34 0.74 17.48
N SER A 52 -1.41 -0.27 16.60
CA SER A 52 -1.70 -1.65 16.99
C SER A 52 -0.57 -2.28 17.80
N ARG A 53 0.70 -1.99 17.45
CA ARG A 53 1.87 -2.40 18.25
C ARG A 53 1.79 -1.81 19.66
N MET A 54 1.50 -0.51 19.78
CA MET A 54 1.32 0.18 21.06
C MET A 54 0.17 -0.40 21.88
N ALA A 55 -0.89 -0.86 21.21
CA ALA A 55 -2.01 -1.56 21.83
C ALA A 55 -1.70 -3.02 22.19
N GLY A 56 -0.50 -3.52 21.90
CA GLY A 56 -0.04 -4.86 22.29
C GLY A 56 -0.51 -5.99 21.37
N TYR A 57 -0.80 -5.70 20.10
CA TYR A 57 -1.20 -6.71 19.12
C TYR A 57 0.02 -7.57 18.72
N PRO A 58 0.06 -8.90 19.02
CA PRO A 58 1.20 -9.77 18.74
C PRO A 58 1.61 -9.77 17.27
N GLU A 59 0.65 -9.72 16.36
CA GLU A 59 0.89 -9.72 14.92
C GLU A 59 1.56 -8.43 14.41
N TYR A 60 1.54 -7.35 15.20
CA TYR A 60 2.24 -6.09 14.92
C TYR A 60 3.54 -5.94 15.74
N ARG A 61 3.93 -6.99 16.47
CA ARG A 61 5.11 -7.00 17.34
C ARG A 61 6.30 -7.81 16.80
N MET A 62 6.41 -7.99 15.49
CA MET A 62 7.57 -8.68 14.93
C MET A 62 8.84 -7.87 15.13
N ASP A 63 9.67 -8.28 16.10
CA ASP A 63 10.89 -7.57 16.52
C ASP A 63 12.09 -7.83 15.58
N VAL A 64 11.83 -8.09 14.29
CA VAL A 64 12.83 -8.38 13.26
C VAL A 64 13.47 -7.13 12.66
N ALA A 65 12.96 -5.93 12.98
CA ALA A 65 13.40 -4.67 12.40
C ALA A 65 14.37 -3.84 13.28
N GLY A 66 14.98 -4.47 14.30
CA GLY A 66 16.15 -3.93 15.01
C GLY A 66 15.99 -2.49 15.51
N GLN A 67 16.80 -1.57 14.95
CA GLN A 67 16.81 -0.16 15.36
C GLN A 67 15.47 0.55 15.15
N TYR A 68 14.76 0.25 14.05
CA TYR A 68 13.45 0.85 13.77
C TYR A 68 12.42 0.54 14.87
N ILE A 69 12.44 -0.68 15.41
CA ILE A 69 11.56 -1.05 16.52
C ILE A 69 11.93 -0.29 17.79
N LYS A 70 13.22 -0.15 18.08
CA LYS A 70 13.69 0.66 19.22
C LYS A 70 13.26 2.11 19.08
N ASP A 71 13.29 2.66 17.86
CA ASP A 71 12.87 4.02 17.58
C ASP A 71 11.36 4.18 17.78
N ILE A 72 10.53 3.22 17.31
CA ILE A 72 9.09 3.18 17.62
C ILE A 72 8.89 3.16 19.14
N ASP A 73 9.45 2.17 19.83
CA ASP A 73 9.19 1.97 21.25
C ASP A 73 9.66 3.20 22.06
N SER A 74 10.79 3.82 21.69
CA SER A 74 11.30 5.04 22.31
C SER A 74 10.44 6.27 22.04
N CYS A 75 10.00 6.48 20.79
CA CYS A 75 9.21 7.64 20.40
C CYS A 75 7.78 7.59 20.95
N PHE A 76 7.20 6.39 21.05
CA PHE A 76 5.78 6.23 21.33
C PHE A 76 5.48 5.74 22.76
N LYS A 77 6.47 5.34 23.57
CA LYS A 77 6.27 4.84 24.95
C LYS A 77 5.39 5.74 25.82
N ASP A 78 5.55 7.06 25.71
CA ASP A 78 4.84 8.02 26.57
C ASP A 78 3.35 8.15 26.18
N TYR A 79 2.96 7.57 25.04
CA TYR A 79 1.58 7.51 24.54
C TYR A 79 0.92 6.14 24.80
N ALA A 80 1.50 5.26 25.61
CA ALA A 80 0.93 3.93 25.90
C ALA A 80 -0.50 3.97 26.48
N GLU A 81 -0.83 5.04 27.20
CA GLU A 81 -2.16 5.31 27.78
C GLU A 81 -2.97 6.34 26.97
N HIS A 82 -2.51 6.68 25.76
CA HIS A 82 -3.24 7.59 24.89
C HIS A 82 -4.63 6.99 24.54
N PRO A 83 -5.71 7.80 24.51
CA PRO A 83 -7.06 7.33 24.23
C PRO A 83 -7.21 6.44 22.98
N ALA A 84 -6.48 6.74 21.91
CA ALA A 84 -6.44 5.90 20.70
C ALA A 84 -5.84 4.50 20.93
N VAL A 85 -4.80 4.39 21.75
CA VAL A 85 -4.16 3.11 22.09
C VAL A 85 -5.11 2.27 22.93
N LEU A 86 -5.75 2.89 23.92
CA LEU A 86 -6.78 2.25 24.74
C LEU A 86 -7.98 1.80 23.89
N ARG A 87 -8.40 2.65 22.94
CA ARG A 87 -9.46 2.30 22.00
C ARG A 87 -9.08 1.09 21.14
N MET A 88 -7.85 0.99 20.67
CA MET A 88 -7.41 -0.21 19.94
C MET A 88 -7.43 -1.47 20.83
N LYS A 89 -6.97 -1.40 22.09
CA LYS A 89 -7.09 -2.52 23.03
C LYS A 89 -8.56 -2.99 23.17
N GLU A 90 -9.50 -2.05 23.30
CA GLU A 90 -10.93 -2.35 23.34
C GLU A 90 -11.43 -2.95 22.02
N LEU A 91 -11.07 -2.35 20.88
CA LEU A 91 -11.50 -2.80 19.55
C LEU A 91 -11.12 -4.25 19.28
N ARG A 92 -9.92 -4.65 19.69
CA ARG A 92 -9.50 -6.05 19.63
C ARG A 92 -10.38 -6.96 20.45
N ASN A 93 -10.57 -6.62 21.72
CA ASN A 93 -11.22 -7.50 22.69
C ASN A 93 -12.73 -7.60 22.46
N THR A 94 -13.36 -6.52 21.98
CA THR A 94 -14.82 -6.44 21.83
C THR A 94 -15.28 -6.78 20.42
N TYR A 95 -14.53 -6.38 19.39
CA TYR A 95 -14.97 -6.49 17.98
C TYR A 95 -14.07 -7.43 17.16
N GLY A 96 -13.00 -7.97 17.73
CA GLY A 96 -12.07 -8.86 17.01
C GLY A 96 -11.25 -8.14 15.94
N ILE A 97 -11.07 -6.81 16.08
CA ILE A 97 -10.21 -6.03 15.18
C ILE A 97 -8.75 -6.45 15.42
N ALA A 98 -8.21 -7.22 14.47
CA ALA A 98 -6.88 -7.81 14.50
C ALA A 98 -6.44 -8.13 13.07
N TYR A 99 -5.14 -8.34 12.86
CA TYR A 99 -4.56 -8.73 11.56
C TYR A 99 -5.05 -7.84 10.39
N ASP A 100 -5.62 -8.45 9.36
CA ASP A 100 -6.11 -7.83 8.14
C ASP A 100 -7.19 -6.78 8.34
N ALA A 101 -8.03 -6.84 9.40
CA ALA A 101 -9.01 -5.78 9.67
C ALA A 101 -8.34 -4.44 9.95
N VAL A 102 -7.19 -4.44 10.63
CA VAL A 102 -6.43 -3.21 10.91
C VAL A 102 -5.89 -2.63 9.60
N MET A 103 -5.34 -3.47 8.73
CA MET A 103 -4.82 -3.04 7.43
C MET A 103 -5.94 -2.61 6.47
N SER A 104 -7.10 -3.25 6.54
CA SER A 104 -8.29 -2.84 5.81
C SER A 104 -8.69 -1.42 6.19
N MET A 105 -8.70 -1.06 7.48
CA MET A 105 -8.92 0.34 7.88
C MET A 105 -7.84 1.26 7.29
N ALA A 106 -6.56 0.89 7.38
CA ALA A 106 -5.45 1.72 6.92
C ALA A 106 -5.57 2.15 5.44
N ILE A 107 -5.97 1.24 4.56
CA ILE A 107 -6.13 1.54 3.12
C ILE A 107 -7.37 2.38 2.81
N HIS A 108 -8.36 2.39 3.71
CA HIS A 108 -9.57 3.19 3.58
C HIS A 108 -9.44 4.58 4.21
N LEU A 109 -8.36 4.88 4.92
CA LEU A 109 -8.13 6.19 5.51
C LEU A 109 -7.72 7.21 4.44
N GLN A 110 -8.35 8.37 4.50
CA GLN A 110 -7.89 9.59 3.85
C GLN A 110 -7.67 10.67 4.90
N LYS A 111 -6.62 11.47 4.73
CA LYS A 111 -6.28 12.56 5.64
C LYS A 111 -6.41 13.90 4.94
N LYS A 112 -7.14 14.83 5.57
CA LYS A 112 -7.24 16.22 5.11
C LYS A 112 -6.91 17.15 6.26
N GLY A 113 -5.75 17.81 6.18
CA GLY A 113 -5.23 18.58 7.31
C GLY A 113 -4.97 17.66 8.51
N ASN A 114 -5.65 17.92 9.62
CA ASN A 114 -5.55 17.14 10.85
C ASN A 114 -6.71 16.15 11.05
N ALA A 115 -7.65 16.06 10.12
CA ALA A 115 -8.80 15.15 10.22
C ALA A 115 -8.59 13.90 9.36
N PHE A 116 -9.04 12.76 9.88
CA PHE A 116 -9.18 11.53 9.11
C PHE A 116 -10.63 11.34 8.69
N SER A 117 -10.82 10.80 7.50
CA SER A 117 -12.11 10.28 7.06
C SER A 117 -11.90 8.99 6.28
N LEU A 118 -13.00 8.32 5.92
CA LEU A 118 -12.93 7.16 5.04
C LEU A 118 -13.07 7.59 3.59
N VAL A 119 -12.41 6.88 2.69
CA VAL A 119 -12.65 6.97 1.25
C VAL A 119 -14.09 6.52 0.96
N ASN A 120 -14.73 7.18 0.00
CA ASN A 120 -16.07 6.80 -0.45
C ASN A 120 -15.95 5.74 -1.55
N GLU A 121 -16.29 4.50 -1.24
CA GLU A 121 -16.27 3.35 -2.16
C GLU A 121 -17.61 2.62 -2.09
N GLU A 122 -18.14 2.23 -3.25
CA GLU A 122 -19.39 1.47 -3.36
C GLU A 122 -19.22 0.26 -4.29
N PRO A 123 -19.38 -0.98 -3.80
CA PRO A 123 -19.57 -1.33 -2.39
C PRO A 123 -18.27 -1.16 -1.61
N SER A 124 -18.36 -0.74 -0.34
CA SER A 124 -17.17 -0.62 0.51
C SER A 124 -16.48 -1.98 0.69
N THR A 125 -15.15 -1.99 0.55
CA THR A 125 -14.30 -3.16 0.83
C THR A 125 -13.70 -3.15 2.24
N LEU A 126 -14.17 -2.24 3.11
CA LEU A 126 -13.77 -2.21 4.52
C LEU A 126 -14.22 -3.51 5.21
N ASP A 127 -13.33 -4.09 6.03
CA ASP A 127 -13.61 -5.34 6.73
C ASP A 127 -14.85 -5.22 7.62
N ALA A 128 -15.78 -6.16 7.47
CA ALA A 128 -17.09 -6.15 8.13
C ALA A 128 -17.01 -6.13 9.67
N ARG A 129 -15.86 -6.48 10.28
CA ARG A 129 -15.66 -6.33 11.73
C ARG A 129 -15.79 -4.87 12.18
N TRP A 130 -15.58 -3.91 11.28
CA TRP A 130 -15.76 -2.48 11.55
C TRP A 130 -17.22 -2.01 11.52
N ASP A 131 -18.18 -2.83 11.08
CA ASP A 131 -19.57 -2.41 10.89
C ASP A 131 -20.21 -1.92 12.19
N LYS A 132 -19.96 -2.64 13.29
CA LYS A 132 -20.50 -2.32 14.63
C LYS A 132 -19.65 -1.33 15.41
N VAL A 133 -18.55 -0.86 14.84
CA VAL A 133 -17.65 0.11 15.48
C VAL A 133 -18.15 1.53 15.17
N ASP A 134 -18.20 2.36 16.22
CA ASP A 134 -18.27 3.81 16.09
C ASP A 134 -16.99 4.33 15.41
N LYS A 135 -17.05 4.41 14.09
CA LYS A 135 -15.93 4.80 13.23
C LYS A 135 -15.62 6.30 13.37
N ALA A 136 -16.62 7.15 13.56
CA ALA A 136 -16.39 8.58 13.74
C ALA A 136 -15.53 8.84 14.98
N LYS A 137 -15.91 8.26 16.11
CA LYS A 137 -15.11 8.33 17.35
C LYS A 137 -13.71 7.75 17.18
N PHE A 138 -13.57 6.63 16.47
CA PHE A 138 -12.25 6.06 16.20
C PHE A 138 -11.35 7.01 15.39
N LEU A 139 -11.89 7.64 14.35
CA LEU A 139 -11.15 8.57 13.49
C LEU A 139 -10.73 9.85 14.23
N ASP A 140 -11.56 10.34 15.14
CA ASP A 140 -11.21 11.48 16.01
C ASP A 140 -10.02 11.13 16.92
N LEU A 141 -10.08 9.96 17.57
CA LEU A 141 -8.99 9.48 18.42
C LEU A 141 -7.70 9.23 17.63
N LEU A 142 -7.83 8.73 16.40
CA LEU A 142 -6.71 8.54 15.49
C LEU A 142 -6.06 9.88 15.10
N ALA A 143 -6.88 10.90 14.82
CA ALA A 143 -6.42 12.25 14.55
C ALA A 143 -5.65 12.85 15.74
N ASP A 144 -6.18 12.67 16.95
CA ASP A 144 -5.53 13.12 18.18
C ASP A 144 -4.18 12.43 18.37
N PHE A 145 -4.13 11.09 18.24
CA PHE A 145 -2.87 10.37 18.35
C PHE A 145 -1.85 10.83 17.32
N TYR A 146 -2.26 10.98 16.07
CA TYR A 146 -1.37 11.42 14.99
C TYR A 146 -0.74 12.78 15.27
N ARG A 147 -1.54 13.73 15.79
CA ARG A 147 -1.09 15.07 16.14
C ARG A 147 -0.18 15.04 17.38
N ASP A 148 -0.67 14.44 18.46
CA ASP A 148 -0.04 14.52 19.77
C ASP A 148 1.29 13.77 19.78
N SER A 149 1.36 12.62 19.10
CA SER A 149 2.59 11.83 18.93
C SER A 149 3.56 12.38 17.88
N ARG A 150 3.19 13.46 17.18
CA ARG A 150 3.93 14.00 16.03
C ARG A 150 4.24 12.92 14.98
N PHE A 151 3.28 12.03 14.73
CA PHE A 151 3.46 10.84 13.92
C PHE A 151 4.05 11.13 12.54
N HIS A 152 3.59 12.21 11.89
CA HIS A 152 4.11 12.61 10.57
C HIS A 152 5.63 12.79 10.57
N HIS A 153 6.17 13.43 11.60
CA HIS A 153 7.61 13.66 11.72
C HIS A 153 8.37 12.34 11.90
N PHE A 154 7.81 11.42 12.69
CA PHE A 154 8.36 10.07 12.81
C PHE A 154 8.36 9.36 11.44
N PHE A 155 7.23 9.36 10.73
CA PHE A 155 7.12 8.70 9.43
C PHE A 155 8.11 9.25 8.41
N GLU A 156 8.21 10.57 8.27
CA GLU A 156 9.12 11.24 7.34
C GLU A 156 10.59 10.89 7.58
N ASN A 157 11.00 10.73 8.84
CA ASN A 157 12.36 10.34 9.20
C ASN A 157 12.69 8.86 8.89
N HIS A 158 11.67 8.01 8.72
CA HIS A 158 11.85 6.56 8.53
C HIS A 158 11.40 6.04 7.15
N LYS A 159 10.67 6.83 6.35
CA LYS A 159 10.13 6.39 5.06
C LYS A 159 11.19 5.91 4.06
N GLY A 160 12.42 6.43 4.15
CA GLY A 160 13.56 5.98 3.34
C GLY A 160 13.91 4.51 3.58
N GLY A 161 14.10 4.11 4.84
CA GLY A 161 14.37 2.73 5.22
C GLY A 161 13.18 1.80 5.01
N LEU A 162 11.94 2.30 5.23
CA LEU A 162 10.71 1.54 4.94
C LEU A 162 10.62 1.13 3.46
N ARG A 163 11.00 2.03 2.54
CA ARG A 163 11.04 1.74 1.10
C ARG A 163 11.99 0.60 0.75
N GLU A 164 13.16 0.56 1.37
CA GLU A 164 14.16 -0.50 1.13
C GLU A 164 13.67 -1.87 1.59
N ARG A 165 13.03 -1.93 2.78
CA ARG A 165 12.42 -3.17 3.28
C ARG A 165 11.32 -3.69 2.36
N ASN A 166 10.42 -2.81 1.92
CA ASN A 166 9.32 -3.18 1.03
C ASN A 166 9.83 -3.70 -0.33
N THR A 167 10.97 -3.19 -0.78
CA THR A 167 11.64 -3.67 -2.00
C THR A 167 12.30 -5.03 -1.78
N GLY A 168 12.89 -5.28 -0.60
CA GLY A 168 13.48 -6.57 -0.23
C GLY A 168 12.45 -7.71 -0.15
N LEU A 169 11.26 -7.45 0.39
CA LEU A 169 10.17 -8.44 0.50
C LEU A 169 9.72 -8.98 -0.87
N ARG A 170 9.72 -8.14 -1.93
CA ARG A 170 9.41 -8.61 -3.29
C ARG A 170 10.44 -9.61 -3.83
N ARG A 171 11.73 -9.44 -3.51
CA ARG A 171 12.77 -10.34 -4.03
C ARG A 171 12.63 -11.77 -3.50
N ILE A 172 12.04 -11.93 -2.32
CA ILE A 172 11.81 -13.23 -1.69
C ILE A 172 10.54 -13.90 -2.25
N GLY A 173 9.58 -13.11 -2.74
CA GLY A 173 8.30 -13.59 -3.30
C GLY A 173 8.28 -13.80 -4.82
N SER A 174 9.36 -13.48 -5.53
CA SER A 174 9.49 -13.82 -6.95
C SER A 174 9.88 -15.29 -7.08
N PRO A 175 9.11 -16.15 -7.76
CA PRO A 175 9.61 -17.44 -8.18
C PRO A 175 10.83 -17.16 -9.06
N THR A 176 11.97 -17.75 -8.75
CA THR A 176 13.10 -17.82 -9.68
C THR A 176 12.58 -18.43 -10.97
N SER A 177 12.51 -17.61 -12.02
CA SER A 177 12.26 -18.04 -13.40
C SER A 177 13.32 -19.02 -13.85
#